data_AF-K1XWQ8-F1
#
_entry.id   AF-K1XWQ8-F1
#
_cell.length_a   1.000
_cell.length_b   1.000
_cell.length_c   1.000
_cell.angle_alpha   90.00
_cell.angle_beta   90.00
_cell.angle_gamma   90.00
#
_symmetry.space_group_name_H-M   'P 1'
#
loop_
_entity.id
_entity.type
_entity.pdbx_description
1 polymer ?
#
loop_
_entity_poly.entity_id
_entity_poly.type
_entity_poly.pdbx_seq_one_letter_code
_entity_poly.pdbx_strand_id
1 'polypeptide(L)' 'MAISSRTIGDQAELLAIQYLQKHGYEIMETNFVASKWGEIDIIARKDGITVFFEVKYRTGDSHGNAVET' A
#
# COMPACT_ATOMS: atom_id res chain seq x y z
N MET A 1 -18.63 -5.68 17.52
CA MET A 1 -17.42 -6.45 17.18
C MET A 1 -16.28 -5.46 17.05
N ALA A 2 -15.20 -5.59 17.81
CA ALA A 2 -14.06 -4.69 17.71
C ALA A 2 -13.35 -4.98 16.39
N ILE A 3 -13.33 -4.01 15.47
CA ILE A 3 -12.52 -4.12 14.25
C ILE A 3 -11.06 -4.04 14.68
N SER A 4 -10.27 -5.05 14.36
CA SER A 4 -8.85 -5.06 14.69
C SER A 4 -8.08 -4.12 13.76
N SER A 5 -7.00 -3.51 14.24
CA SER A 5 -6.11 -2.66 13.42
C SER A 5 -5.61 -3.40 12.18
N ARG A 6 -5.38 -4.71 12.28
CA ARG A 6 -5.00 -5.58 11.16
C ARG A 6 -6.08 -5.65 10.09
N THR A 7 -7.34 -5.90 10.48
CA THR A 7 -8.46 -5.94 9.53
C THR A 7 -8.65 -4.62 8.78
N ILE A 8 -8.38 -3.50 9.44
CA ILE A 8 -8.42 -2.17 8.81
C ILE A 8 -7.27 -2.02 7.81
N GLY A 9 -6.06 -2.46 8.17
CA GLY A 9 -4.90 -2.49 7.28
C GLY A 9 -5.16 -3.30 6.02
N ASP A 10 -5.64 -4.54 6.18
CA ASP A 10 -5.96 -5.45 5.07
C ASP A 10 -6.99 -4.83 4.11
N GLN A 11 -8.00 -4.14 4.65
CA GLN A 11 -9.01 -3.44 3.84
C GLN A 11 -8.43 -2.23 3.10
N ALA A 12 -7.54 -1.46 3.76
CA ALA A 12 -6.88 -0.32 3.13
C ALA A 12 -5.96 -0.78 1.98
N GLU A 13 -5.22 -1.86 2.17
CA GLU A 13 -4.36 -2.45 1.14
C GLU A 13 -5.19 -2.93 -0.05
N LEU A 14 -6.31 -3.61 0.19
CA LEU A 14 -7.22 -4.04 -0.86
C LEU A 14 -7.77 -2.86 -1.69
N LEU A 15 -8.13 -1.75 -1.04
CA LEU A 15 -8.58 -0.54 -1.72
C LEU A 15 -7.44 0.10 -2.55
N ALA A 16 -6.22 0.11 -2.02
CA ALA A 16 -5.04 0.59 -2.74
C ALA A 16 -4.76 -0.26 -3.99
N ILE A 17 -4.80 -1.59 -3.87
CA ILE A 17 -4.64 -2.52 -5.00
C ILE A 17 -5.67 -2.23 -6.10
N GLN A 18 -6.95 -2.13 -5.74
CA GLN A 18 -8.02 -1.85 -6.70
C GLN A 18 -7.82 -0.50 -7.40
N TYR A 19 -7.42 0.53 -6.65
CA TYR A 19 -7.08 1.83 -7.21
C TYR A 19 -5.93 1.73 -8.20
N LEU A 20 -4.83 1.07 -7.84
CA LEU A 20 -3.65 0.91 -8.68
C LEU A 20 -3.97 0.16 -9.97
N GLN A 21 -4.67 -0.97 -9.87
CA GLN A 21 -5.11 -1.74 -11.04
C GLN A 21 -5.98 -0.92 -11.99
N LYS A 22 -6.93 -0.15 -11.44
CA LYS A 22 -7.77 0.77 -12.24
C LYS A 22 -6.97 1.84 -12.97
N HIS A 23 -5.80 2.22 -12.46
CA HIS A 23 -4.91 3.23 -13.05
C HIS A 23 -3.79 2.63 -13.91
N GLY A 24 -3.91 1.34 -14.25
CA GLY A 24 -3.01 0.66 -15.20
C GLY A 24 -1.71 0.15 -14.57
N TYR A 25 -1.65 0.01 -13.25
CA TYR A 25 -0.56 -0.70 -12.59
C TYR A 25 -0.80 -2.20 -12.59
N GLU A 26 0.23 -2.97 -12.93
CA GLU A 26 0.30 -4.42 -12.74
C GLU A 26 0.82 -4.70 -11.33
N ILE A 27 0.03 -5.35 -10.48
CA ILE A 27 0.46 -5.72 -9.14
C ILE A 27 1.37 -6.93 -9.24
N MET A 28 2.62 -6.77 -8.81
CA MET A 28 3.62 -7.83 -8.85
C MET A 28 3.64 -8.64 -7.55
N GLU A 29 3.59 -7.95 -6.41
CA GLU A 29 3.66 -8.58 -5.09
C GLU A 29 2.99 -7.70 -4.03
N THR A 30 2.50 -8.32 -2.95
CA THR A 30 1.87 -7.64 -1.81
C THR A 30 2.38 -8.25 -0.51
N ASN A 31 2.49 -7.47 0.56
CA ASN A 31 3.05 -7.91 1.85
C ASN A 31 4.45 -8.53 1.69
N PHE A 32 5.30 -7.90 0.88
CA PHE A 32 6.64 -8.39 0.59
C PHE A 32 7.54 -8.21 1.81
N VAL A 33 8.15 -9.29 2.29
CA VAL A 33 9.07 -9.26 3.43
C VAL A 33 10.50 -9.54 2.95
N ALA A 34 11.32 -8.49 2.90
CA ALA A 34 12.75 -8.62 2.71
C ALA A 34 13.40 -8.83 4.08
N SER A 35 13.63 -10.08 4.47
CA SER A 35 13.94 -10.52 5.85
C SER A 35 14.82 -9.60 6.71
N LYS A 36 15.84 -8.94 6.15
CA LYS A 36 16.77 -8.02 6.87
C LYS A 36 16.60 -6.53 6.54
N TRP A 37 15.74 -6.20 5.58
CA TRP A 37 15.66 -4.89 4.94
C TRP A 37 14.31 -4.20 5.14
N GLY A 38 13.30 -4.93 5.64
CA GLY A 38 11.99 -4.39 5.97
C GLY A 38 10.87 -5.06 5.18
N GLU A 39 9.73 -4.40 5.18
CA GLU A 39 8.51 -4.82 4.48
C GLU A 39 8.09 -3.77 3.46
N ILE A 40 7.38 -4.22 2.42
CA ILE A 40 6.74 -3.36 1.43
C ILE A 40 5.32 -3.87 1.23
N ASP A 41 4.35 -2.98 1.42
CA ASP A 41 2.93 -3.35 1.31
C ASP A 41 2.56 -3.79 -0.11
N ILE A 42 2.93 -3.00 -1.13
CA ILE A 42 2.60 -3.32 -2.52
C ILE A 42 3.78 -2.99 -3.45
N ILE A 43 4.13 -3.95 -4.32
CA ILE A 43 5.05 -3.78 -5.43
C ILE A 43 4.24 -3.83 -6.72
N ALA A 44 4.31 -2.80 -7.56
CA ALA A 44 3.61 -2.77 -8.82
C ALA A 44 4.49 -2.30 -9.98
N ARG A 45 4.03 -2.53 -11.21
CA ARG A 45 4.70 -2.12 -12.43
C ARG A 45 3.79 -1.29 -13.31
N LYS A 46 4.33 -0.24 -13.91
CA LYS A 46 3.64 0.55 -14.94
C LYS A 46 4.66 1.11 -15.92
N ASP A 47 4.39 0.95 -17.22
CA ASP A 47 5.25 1.47 -18.29
C ASP A 47 6.73 1.06 -18.15
N GLY A 48 6.96 -0.17 -17.69
CA GLY A 48 8.29 -0.73 -17.45
C GLY A 48 8.94 -0.35 -16.11
N ILE A 49 8.36 0.60 -15.38
CA ILE A 49 8.85 1.12 -14.09
C ILE A 49 8.27 0.30 -12.94
N THR A 50 9.12 -0.15 -12.02
CA THR A 50 8.70 -0.77 -10.75
C THR A 50 8.51 0.31 -9.70
N VAL A 51 7.36 0.29 -9.02
CA VAL A 51 6.96 1.26 -8.01
C VAL A 51 6.60 0.51 -6.73
N PHE A 52 7.09 1.02 -5.60
CA PHE A 52 6.85 0.49 -4.27
C PHE A 52 5.87 1.41 -3.55
N PHE A 53 4.82 0.86 -2.96
CA PHE A 53 3.79 1.61 -2.24
C PHE A 53 3.74 1.16 -0.79
N GLU A 54 3.66 2.15 0.10
CA GLU A 54 3.35 2.01 1.52
C GLU A 54 1.91 2.50 1.75
N VAL A 55 1.06 1.67 2.33
CA VAL A 55 -0.36 1.94 2.55
C VAL A 55 -0.58 2.37 3.99
N LYS A 56 -1.08 3.60 4.18
CA LYS A 56 -1.39 4.15 5.51
C LYS A 56 -2.87 4.48 5.65
N TYR A 57 -3.53 3.81 6.59
CA TYR A 57 -4.88 4.15 7.02
C TYR A 57 -4.85 5.26 8.08
N ARG A 58 -5.70 6.28 7.93
CA ARG A 58 -5.83 7.41 8.86
C ARG A 58 -7.31 7.73 9.12
N THR A 59 -7.65 8.05 10.37
CA THR A 59 -9.01 8.45 10.81
C THR A 59 -9.17 9.97 11.04
N GLY A 60 -8.20 10.79 10.62
CA GLY A 60 -8.23 12.24 10.70
C GLY A 60 -6.99 12.91 10.08
N ASP A 61 -7.06 14.23 9.82
CA ASP A 61 -6.05 15.01 9.07
C ASP A 61 -4.82 15.46 9.89
N SER A 62 -4.66 15.03 11.13
CA SER A 62 -3.71 15.66 12.07
C SER A 62 -2.23 15.30 11.90
N HIS A 63 -1.83 14.45 10.94
CA HIS A 63 -0.42 14.00 10.84
C HIS A 63 0.08 13.76 9.41
N GLY A 64 1.01 14.63 8.97
CA GLY A 64 2.01 14.42 7.92
C GLY A 64 1.46 14.26 6.49
N ASN A 65 1.67 15.28 5.66
CA ASN A 65 1.46 15.19 4.22
C ASN A 65 2.24 14.01 3.64
N ALA A 66 1.64 13.26 2.71
CA ALA A 66 2.41 12.42 1.82
C ALA A 66 3.31 13.35 1.01
N VAL A 67 4.58 13.45 1.39
CA VAL A 67 5.57 14.24 0.66
C VAL A 67 6.01 13.40 -0.53
N GLU A 68 5.59 13.80 -1.72
CA GLU A 68 6.31 13.45 -2.95
C GLU A 68 7.63 14.24 -2.94
N THR A 69 8.76 13.56 -3.11
CA THR A 69 10.07 14.19 -3.36
C THR A 69 10.36 14.14 -4.85
#